data_AF-A0A7L7VYL8-F1
#
_entry.id   AF-A0A7L7VYL8-F1
#
_cell.length_a   1.000
_cell.length_b   1.000
_cell.length_c   1.000
_cell.angle_alpha   90.00
_cell.angle_beta   90.00
_cell.angle_gamma   90.00
#
_symmetry.space_group_name_H-M   'P 1'
#
loop_
_entity.id
_entity.type
_entity.pdbx_description
1 polymer ?
#
loop_
_entity_poly.entity_id
_entity_poly.type
_entity_poly.pdbx_seq_one_letter_code
_entity_poly.pdbx_strand_id
1 'polypeptide(L)'
;MINDGVPGQEPAFEPDPRRIAAAQFQRANVTLPELWTYYYGIGGSADEVVLDAYLNEMAELPPLQADLLHTALNEMTAEGN
;
A
#
# COMPACT_ATOMS: atom_id res chain seq x y z
N MET A 1 24.12 40.40 -11.14
CA MET A 1 23.11 39.78 -10.26
C MET A 1 23.00 38.34 -10.68
N ILE A 2 23.51 37.47 -9.82
CA ILE A 2 23.47 36.01 -9.89
C ILE A 2 22.00 35.57 -9.76
N ASN A 3 21.48 34.85 -10.75
CA ASN A 3 20.29 34.02 -10.56
C ASN A 3 20.82 32.60 -10.39
N ASP A 4 21.04 32.22 -9.14
CA ASP A 4 21.32 30.85 -8.73
C ASP A 4 20.10 30.00 -9.11
N GLY A 5 20.19 29.33 -10.26
CA GLY A 5 19.31 28.22 -10.58
C GLY A 5 19.48 27.18 -9.49
N VAL A 6 18.45 27.00 -8.65
CA VAL A 6 18.41 25.93 -7.66
C VAL A 6 18.53 24.60 -8.41
N PRO A 7 19.62 23.83 -8.23
CA PRO A 7 19.75 22.53 -8.87
C PRO A 7 18.94 21.50 -8.08
N GLY A 8 18.08 20.75 -8.77
CA GLY A 8 17.73 19.40 -8.35
C GLY A 8 16.78 19.24 -7.17
N GLN A 9 15.59 19.85 -7.20
CA GLN A 9 14.44 19.08 -6.71
C GLN A 9 14.14 18.00 -7.74
N GLU A 10 14.96 16.94 -7.72
CA GLU A 10 14.54 15.62 -8.18
C GLU A 10 13.18 15.38 -7.53
N PRO A 11 12.10 15.06 -8.27
CA PRO A 11 10.88 14.65 -7.61
C PRO A 11 11.30 13.48 -6.72
N ALA A 12 11.18 13.64 -5.40
CA ALA A 12 11.27 12.51 -4.49
C ALA A 12 10.36 11.46 -5.11
N PHE A 13 10.96 10.35 -5.56
CA PHE A 13 10.22 9.26 -6.17
C PHE A 13 9.37 8.69 -5.04
N GLU A 14 8.21 9.30 -4.80
CA GLU A 14 7.24 8.81 -3.84
C GLU A 14 6.83 7.46 -4.43
N PRO A 15 7.25 6.33 -3.82
CA PRO A 15 6.98 5.05 -4.41
C PRO A 15 5.47 4.88 -4.47
N ASP A 16 4.97 4.44 -5.62
CA ASP A 16 3.55 4.27 -5.82
C ASP A 16 2.96 3.38 -4.70
N PRO A 17 1.97 3.85 -3.93
CA PRO A 17 1.50 3.14 -2.75
C PRO A 17 0.99 1.72 -3.08
N ARG A 18 0.52 1.48 -4.32
CA ARG A 18 0.11 0.15 -4.76
C ARG A 18 1.29 -0.80 -4.94
N ARG A 19 2.44 -0.30 -5.40
CA ARG A 19 3.70 -1.09 -5.49
C ARG A 19 4.24 -1.45 -4.13
N ILE A 20 4.17 -0.51 -3.18
CA ILE A 20 4.58 -0.77 -1.80
C ILE A 20 3.69 -1.85 -1.20
N ALA A 21 2.37 -1.77 -1.39
CA ALA A 21 1.42 -2.76 -0.89
C ALA A 21 1.70 -4.15 -1.50
N ALA A 22 1.87 -4.22 -2.82
CA ALA A 22 2.16 -5.45 -3.53
C ALA A 22 3.45 -6.12 -3.02
N ALA A 23 4.51 -5.34 -2.83
CA ALA A 23 5.78 -5.83 -2.30
C ALA A 23 5.67 -6.30 -0.84
N GLN A 24 4.90 -5.61 0.00
CA GLN A 24 4.66 -6.04 1.38
C GLN A 24 3.83 -7.33 1.43
N PHE A 25 2.77 -7.43 0.63
CA PHE A 25 1.93 -8.63 0.55
C PHE A 25 2.73 -9.87 0.15
N GLN A 26 3.63 -9.73 -0.84
CA GLN A 26 4.53 -10.82 -1.25
C GLN A 26 5.48 -11.27 -0.13
N ARG A 27 5.81 -10.39 0.82
CA ARG A 27 6.72 -10.67 1.94
C ARG A 27 6.01 -11.18 3.19
N ALA A 28 4.77 -10.75 3.41
CA ALA A 28 3.97 -11.07 4.59
C ALA A 28 3.57 -12.55 4.67
N ASN A 29 3.67 -13.31 3.56
CA ASN A 29 3.27 -14.73 3.49
C ASN A 29 1.84 -14.98 4.02
N VAL A 30 0.96 -13.99 3.85
CA VAL A 30 -0.47 -14.09 4.18
C VAL A 30 -1.27 -14.37 2.92
N THR A 31 -2.41 -15.04 3.06
CA THR A 31 -3.33 -15.19 1.94
C THR A 31 -4.17 -13.92 1.76
N LEU A 32 -4.65 -13.69 0.54
CA LEU A 32 -5.58 -12.58 0.23
C LEU A 32 -6.84 -12.57 1.15
N PRO A 33 -7.53 -13.70 1.39
CA PRO A 33 -8.69 -13.72 2.29
C PRO A 33 -8.34 -13.40 3.75
N GLU A 34 -7.15 -13.79 4.24
CA GLU A 34 -6.69 -13.40 5.58
C GLU A 34 -6.47 -11.89 5.66
N LEU A 35 -5.75 -11.31 4.69
CA LEU A 35 -5.53 -9.88 4.59
C LEU A 35 -6.85 -9.11 4.53
N TRP A 36 -7.77 -9.53 3.65
CA TRP A 36 -9.07 -8.89 3.49
C TRP A 36 -9.89 -8.97 4.79
N THR A 37 -9.87 -10.10 5.50
CA THR A 37 -10.57 -10.26 6.77
C THR A 37 -10.07 -9.28 7.84
N TYR A 38 -8.75 -9.14 7.98
CA TYR A 38 -8.17 -8.20 8.94
C TYR A 38 -8.42 -6.75 8.54
N TYR A 39 -8.18 -6.41 7.28
CA TYR A 39 -8.47 -5.09 6.72
C TYR A 39 -9.93 -4.68 6.97
N TYR A 40 -10.88 -5.59 6.75
CA TYR A 40 -12.29 -5.35 7.04
C TYR A 40 -12.55 -5.14 8.54
N GLY A 41 -11.87 -5.91 9.39
CA GLY A 41 -11.94 -5.79 10.86
C GLY A 41 -11.47 -4.43 11.41
N ILE A 42 -10.50 -3.78 10.76
CA ILE A 42 -9.97 -2.46 11.15
C ILE A 42 -10.72 -1.28 10.51
N GLY A 43 -11.81 -1.54 9.76
CA GLY A 43 -12.65 -0.50 9.15
C GLY A 43 -12.53 -0.40 7.62
N GLY A 44 -11.87 -1.36 6.98
CA GLY A 44 -11.85 -1.50 5.53
C GLY A 44 -13.25 -1.79 4.97
N SER A 45 -13.57 -1.19 3.83
CA SER A 45 -14.89 -1.35 3.19
C SER A 45 -14.83 -1.79 1.73
N ALA A 46 -13.63 -2.00 1.17
CA ALA A 46 -13.47 -2.54 -0.17
C ALA A 46 -13.62 -4.07 -0.18
N ASP A 47 -14.19 -4.59 -1.27
CA ASP A 47 -14.31 -6.02 -1.52
C ASP A 47 -12.95 -6.68 -1.78
N GLU A 48 -12.86 -7.98 -1.50
CA GLU A 48 -11.66 -8.80 -1.72
C GLU A 48 -11.13 -8.69 -3.16
N VAL A 49 -12.03 -8.65 -4.15
CA VAL A 49 -11.69 -8.51 -5.57
C VAL A 49 -11.03 -7.15 -5.87
N VAL A 50 -11.43 -6.08 -5.17
CA VAL A 50 -10.83 -4.76 -5.34
C VAL A 50 -9.43 -4.72 -4.72
N LEU A 51 -9.23 -5.38 -3.58
CA LEU A 51 -7.92 -5.55 -2.96
C LEU A 51 -6.98 -6.35 -3.87
N ASP A 52 -7.45 -7.45 -4.44
CA ASP A 52 -6.68 -8.25 -5.42
C ASP A 52 -6.23 -7.37 -6.60
N ALA A 53 -7.16 -6.64 -7.20
CA ALA A 53 -6.84 -5.76 -8.32
C ALA A 53 -5.83 -4.66 -7.93
N TYR A 54 -5.94 -4.10 -6.73
CA TYR A 54 -4.98 -3.11 -6.24
C TYR A 54 -3.58 -3.70 -6.02
N LEU A 55 -3.49 -4.89 -5.42
CA LEU A 55 -2.23 -5.60 -5.18
C LEU A 55 -1.57 -6.07 -6.48
N ASN A 56 -2.36 -6.32 -7.53
CA ASN A 56 -1.87 -6.62 -8.88
C ASN A 56 -1.59 -5.36 -9.73
N GLU A 57 -1.64 -4.17 -9.13
CA GLU A 57 -1.48 -2.88 -9.82
C GLU A 57 -2.52 -2.64 -10.95
N MET A 58 -3.63 -3.38 -10.96
CA MET A 58 -4.71 -3.34 -11.95
C MET A 58 -5.81 -2.34 -11.61
N ALA A 59 -5.87 -1.86 -10.36
CA ALA A 59 -6.83 -0.87 -9.89
C ALA A 59 -6.20 0.13 -8.91
N GLU A 60 -6.89 1.24 -8.70
CA GLU A 60 -6.56 2.23 -7.67
C GLU A 60 -7.58 2.15 -6.53
N LEU A 61 -7.08 2.20 -5.29
CA LEU A 61 -7.92 2.31 -4.09
C LEU A 61 -8.00 3.78 -3.66
N PRO A 62 -9.12 4.19 -3.03
CA PRO A 62 -9.17 5.47 -2.32
C PRO A 62 -8.01 5.57 -1.32
N PRO A 63 -7.42 6.76 -1.11
CA PRO A 63 -6.23 6.91 -0.27
C PRO A 63 -6.43 6.40 1.16
N LEU A 64 -7.62 6.60 1.73
CA LEU A 64 -7.97 6.06 3.06
C LEU A 64 -7.97 4.52 3.09
N GLN A 65 -8.44 3.87 2.01
CA GLN A 65 -8.47 2.41 1.94
C GLN A 65 -7.10 1.81 1.69
N ALA A 66 -6.27 2.50 0.89
CA ALA A 66 -4.87 2.13 0.70
C ALA A 66 -4.06 2.22 2.00
N ASP A 67 -4.30 3.25 2.81
CA ASP A 67 -3.67 3.44 4.13
C ASP A 67 -4.07 2.32 5.13
N LEU A 68 -5.35 1.97 5.18
CA LEU A 68 -5.83 0.83 5.97
C LEU A 68 -5.23 -0.49 5.49
N LEU A 69 -5.11 -0.70 4.17
CA LEU A 69 -4.48 -1.90 3.62
C LEU A 69 -3.00 -1.99 3.99
N HIS A 70 -2.27 -0.87 3.92
CA HIS A 70 -0.87 -0.80 4.38
C HIS A 70 -0.76 -1.08 5.88
N THR A 71 -1.67 -0.55 6.69
CA THR A 71 -1.72 -0.82 8.13
C THR A 71 -1.94 -2.30 8.38
N ALA A 72 -2.92 -2.92 7.72
CA ALA A 72 -3.19 -4.36 7.83
C ALA A 72 -1.96 -5.22 7.50
N LEU A 73 -1.29 -4.93 6.37
CA LEU A 73 -0.07 -5.62 5.95
C LEU A 73 1.07 -5.44 6.95
N ASN A 74 1.26 -4.23 7.47
CA ASN A 74 2.31 -3.92 8.42
C ASN A 74 2.11 -4.66 9.75
N GLU A 75 0.89 -4.64 10.29
CA GLU A 75 0.56 -5.35 11.53
C GLU A 75 0.71 -6.86 11.35
N MET A 76 0.18 -7.43 10.27
CA MET A 76 0.31 -8.87 9.95
C MET A 76 1.76 -9.33 9.80
N THR A 77 2.64 -8.46 9.31
CA THR A 77 4.08 -8.75 9.19
C THR A 77 4.81 -8.55 10.51
N ALA A 78 4.40 -7.56 11.31
CA ALA A 78 4.99 -7.24 12.61
C ALA A 78 4.71 -8.32 13.67
N GLU A 79 3.55 -8.98 13.61
CA GLU A 79 3.20 -10.07 14.53
C GLU A 79 3.93 -11.41 14.22
N GLY A 80 4.73 -11.46 13.14
CA GLY A 80 5.42 -12.66 12.65
C GLY A 80 6.93 -12.76 12.89
N ASN A 81 7.53 -11.95 13.78
CA ASN A 81 8.99 -12.00 14.08
C ASN A 81 9.33 -12.08 15.57
#